data_AF-A0A0N4VPC2-F1
#
_entry.id   AF-A0A0N4VPC2-F1
#
_cell.length_a   1.000
_cell.length_b   1.000
_cell.length_c   1.000
_cell.angle_alpha   90.00
_cell.angle_beta   90.00
_cell.angle_gamma   90.00
#
_symmetry.space_group_name_H-M   'P 1'
#
loop_
_entity.id
_entity.type
_entity.pdbx_description
1 polymer ?
#
loop_
_entity_poly.entity_id
_entity_poly.type
_entity_poly.pdbx_seq_one_letter_code
_entity_poly.pdbx_strand_id
1 'polypeptide(L)'
;MPRWVRFAINGAIELNFKLRRAVKNWVLMNPREDDETAFSERGRPCLIRVIDAISDLVSNDLSRRNCAALTLGRVTALSDECGLYVYKNHGLSFLLDALDSSNRGVHESVVARHLLFCLHNILKIKAVQHSIREDEEQITDLVKSCFHYFFAYYKVHDAVYNSARCLIIIADISPVAKKFAGASYYISEALRKFSGVKELCDVLAIMQNVYLSK
;
A
#
# COMPACT_ATOMS: atom_id res chain seq x y z
N MET A 1 -7.07 20.62 -20.39
CA MET A 1 -6.50 19.48 -19.64
C MET A 1 -5.02 19.35 -20.03
N PRO A 2 -4.06 19.41 -19.11
CA PRO A 2 -2.64 19.39 -19.45
C PRO A 2 -2.19 18.05 -20.07
N ARG A 3 -1.28 18.10 -21.04
CA ARG A 3 -0.78 16.92 -21.80
C ARG A 3 -0.18 15.81 -20.91
N TRP A 4 0.39 16.15 -19.76
CA TRP A 4 1.00 15.21 -18.81
C TRP A 4 -0.03 14.39 -18.01
N VAL A 5 -1.25 14.92 -17.81
CA VAL A 5 -2.35 14.17 -17.17
C VAL A 5 -2.84 13.02 -18.06
N ARG A 6 -2.77 13.17 -19.40
CA ARG A 6 -3.12 12.09 -20.35
C ARG A 6 -2.05 10.99 -20.44
N PHE A 7 -0.76 11.33 -20.28
CA PHE A 7 0.32 10.34 -20.31
C PHE A 7 0.37 9.48 -19.03
N ALA A 8 0.14 10.07 -17.85
CA ALA A 8 0.05 9.33 -16.60
C ALA A 8 -1.17 8.39 -16.57
N ILE A 9 -2.32 8.82 -17.10
CA ILE A 9 -3.53 7.98 -17.19
C ILE A 9 -3.34 6.85 -18.20
N ASN A 10 -2.78 7.10 -19.39
CA ASN A 10 -2.65 6.07 -20.43
C ASN A 10 -1.51 5.07 -20.16
N GLY A 11 -0.38 5.50 -19.60
CA GLY A 11 0.71 4.61 -19.20
C GLY A 11 0.35 3.70 -18.02
N ALA A 12 -0.38 4.24 -17.02
CA ALA A 12 -0.87 3.46 -15.90
C ALA A 12 -1.95 2.45 -16.33
N ILE A 13 -2.80 2.76 -17.31
CA ILE A 13 -3.82 1.85 -17.85
C ILE A 13 -3.20 0.65 -18.58
N GLU A 14 -2.15 0.87 -19.37
CA GLU A 14 -1.52 -0.21 -20.16
C GLU A 14 -0.67 -1.15 -19.31
N LEU A 15 0.00 -0.61 -18.27
CA LEU A 15 0.68 -1.41 -17.25
C LEU A 15 -0.33 -2.22 -16.40
N ASN A 16 -1.44 -1.58 -15.99
CA ASN A 16 -2.55 -2.25 -15.29
C ASN A 16 -3.10 -3.42 -16.10
N PHE A 17 -3.22 -3.29 -17.42
CA PHE A 17 -3.81 -4.33 -18.26
C PHE A 17 -2.92 -5.57 -18.37
N LYS A 18 -1.60 -5.40 -18.51
CA LYS A 18 -0.64 -6.52 -18.58
C LYS A 18 -0.50 -7.22 -17.23
N LEU A 19 -0.44 -6.48 -16.13
CA LEU A 19 -0.40 -7.02 -14.77
C LEU A 19 -1.71 -7.73 -14.40
N ARG A 20 -2.88 -7.14 -14.68
CA ARG A 20 -4.18 -7.82 -14.49
C ARG A 20 -4.27 -9.11 -15.28
N ARG A 21 -3.75 -9.16 -16.50
CA ARG A 21 -3.73 -10.37 -17.33
C ARG A 21 -2.82 -11.44 -16.75
N ALA A 22 -1.63 -11.07 -16.27
CA ALA A 22 -0.71 -11.99 -15.63
C ALA A 22 -1.28 -12.60 -14.34
N VAL A 23 -1.88 -11.76 -13.48
CA VAL A 23 -2.50 -12.25 -12.23
C VAL A 23 -3.75 -13.08 -12.52
N LYS A 24 -4.59 -12.66 -13.48
CA LYS A 24 -5.76 -13.45 -13.91
C LYS A 24 -5.36 -14.83 -14.43
N ASN A 25 -4.27 -14.93 -15.20
CA ASN A 25 -3.75 -16.20 -15.69
C ASN A 25 -3.23 -17.08 -14.54
N TRP A 26 -2.58 -16.49 -13.54
CA TRP A 26 -2.10 -17.22 -12.37
C TRP A 26 -3.25 -17.76 -11.51
N VAL A 27 -4.32 -16.98 -11.31
CA VAL A 27 -5.53 -17.40 -10.59
C VAL A 27 -6.26 -18.53 -11.34
N LEU A 28 -6.36 -18.45 -12.67
CA LEU A 28 -6.96 -19.51 -13.49
C LEU A 28 -6.17 -20.83 -13.42
N MET A 29 -4.86 -20.77 -13.18
CA MET A 29 -4.03 -21.95 -13.01
C MET A 29 -4.07 -22.54 -11.60
N ASN A 30 -4.69 -21.87 -10.63
CA ASN A 30 -4.79 -22.31 -9.23
C ASN A 30 -6.21 -22.09 -8.68
N PRO A 31 -7.25 -22.76 -9.22
CA PRO A 31 -8.62 -22.60 -8.74
C PRO A 31 -8.78 -23.17 -7.32
N ARG A 32 -9.58 -22.49 -6.50
CA ARG A 32 -9.84 -22.85 -5.10
C ARG A 32 -11.07 -23.76 -5.02
N GLU A 33 -11.05 -24.75 -4.13
CA GLU A 33 -12.25 -25.46 -3.70
C GLU A 33 -13.03 -24.58 -2.71
N ASP A 34 -14.30 -24.32 -3.02
CA ASP A 34 -15.20 -23.51 -2.18
C ASP A 34 -15.62 -24.34 -0.96
N ASP A 35 -15.10 -24.03 0.23
CA ASP A 35 -15.53 -24.71 1.46
C ASP A 35 -15.85 -23.72 2.60
N GLU A 36 -17.11 -23.78 3.07
CA GLU A 36 -17.82 -22.76 3.86
C GLU A 36 -17.43 -22.68 5.36
N THR A 37 -16.16 -22.82 5.75
CA THR A 37 -15.77 -22.88 7.18
C THR A 37 -14.91 -21.73 7.67
N ALA A 38 -15.54 -20.57 7.93
CA ALA A 38 -14.87 -19.38 8.49
C ALA A 38 -14.18 -19.57 9.87
N PHE A 39 -14.44 -20.69 10.57
CA PHE A 39 -13.75 -21.08 11.81
C PHE A 39 -12.45 -21.87 11.61
N SER A 40 -12.23 -22.49 10.43
CA SER A 40 -11.02 -23.27 10.12
C SER A 40 -9.85 -22.38 9.65
N GLU A 41 -10.14 -21.21 9.10
CA GLU A 41 -9.16 -20.29 8.49
C GLU A 41 -8.11 -19.74 9.45
N ARG A 42 -8.43 -19.55 10.75
CA ARG A 42 -7.44 -19.06 11.72
C ARG A 42 -6.40 -20.11 12.11
N GLY A 43 -6.73 -21.40 11.97
CA GLY A 43 -5.84 -22.52 12.25
C GLY A 43 -4.93 -22.88 11.08
N ARG A 44 -5.18 -22.33 9.88
CA ARG A 44 -4.34 -22.57 8.70
C ARG A 44 -2.99 -21.86 8.83
N PRO A 45 -1.89 -22.46 8.33
CA PRO A 45 -0.58 -21.82 8.33
C PRO A 45 -0.61 -20.42 7.72
N CYS A 46 0.07 -19.46 8.33
CA CYS A 46 0.09 -18.05 7.91
C CYS A 46 0.43 -17.88 6.43
N LEU A 47 1.39 -18.65 5.91
CA LEU A 47 1.81 -18.56 4.52
C LEU A 47 0.71 -18.97 3.53
N ILE A 48 -0.05 -20.02 3.86
CA ILE A 48 -1.17 -20.47 3.02
C ILE A 48 -2.25 -19.38 2.93
N ARG A 49 -2.55 -18.75 4.07
CA ARG A 49 -3.51 -17.64 4.14
C ARG A 49 -3.04 -16.41 3.34
N VAL A 50 -1.73 -16.18 3.25
CA VAL A 50 -1.15 -15.12 2.42
C VAL A 50 -1.32 -15.44 0.94
N ILE A 51 -1.03 -16.67 0.52
CA ILE A 51 -1.20 -17.12 -0.87
C ILE A 51 -2.64 -16.93 -1.32
N ASP A 52 -3.59 -17.40 -0.52
CA ASP A 52 -5.02 -17.28 -0.81
C ASP A 52 -5.46 -15.81 -0.86
N ALA A 53 -4.99 -14.99 0.09
CA ALA A 53 -5.34 -13.58 0.13
C ALA A 53 -4.78 -12.79 -1.07
N ILE A 54 -3.61 -13.14 -1.60
CA ILE A 54 -3.08 -12.53 -2.82
C ILE A 54 -4.03 -12.79 -4.01
N SER A 55 -4.51 -14.02 -4.16
CA SER A 55 -5.49 -14.40 -5.19
C SER A 55 -6.80 -13.63 -5.03
N ASP A 56 -7.32 -13.54 -3.80
CA ASP A 56 -8.58 -12.87 -3.51
C ASP A 56 -8.54 -11.34 -3.68
N LEU A 57 -7.36 -10.72 -3.60
CA LEU A 57 -7.22 -9.26 -3.72
C LEU A 57 -7.53 -8.73 -5.13
N VAL A 58 -7.42 -9.57 -6.17
CA VAL A 58 -7.81 -9.22 -7.54
C VAL A 58 -9.25 -9.59 -7.88
N SER A 59 -10.01 -10.10 -6.91
CA SER A 59 -11.42 -10.44 -7.11
C SER A 59 -12.25 -9.19 -7.42
N ASN A 60 -13.28 -9.35 -8.26
CA ASN A 60 -14.28 -8.29 -8.47
C ASN A 60 -15.21 -8.13 -7.24
N ASP A 61 -15.21 -9.10 -6.33
CA ASP A 61 -15.99 -9.06 -5.09
C ASP A 61 -15.25 -8.23 -4.03
N LEU A 62 -15.85 -7.12 -3.64
CA LEU A 62 -15.33 -6.21 -2.61
C LEU A 62 -15.19 -6.87 -1.24
N SER A 63 -16.09 -7.77 -0.87
CA SER A 63 -16.04 -8.50 0.41
C SER A 63 -14.80 -9.39 0.45
N ARG A 64 -14.53 -10.13 -0.64
CA ARG A 64 -13.33 -10.95 -0.79
C ARG A 64 -12.06 -10.10 -0.74
N ARG A 65 -12.01 -8.99 -1.49
CA ARG A 65 -10.87 -8.05 -1.46
C ARG A 65 -10.62 -7.49 -0.06
N ASN A 66 -11.68 -7.16 0.68
CA ASN A 66 -11.56 -6.65 2.04
C ASN A 66 -11.01 -7.71 3.00
N CYS A 67 -11.55 -8.94 2.97
CA CYS A 67 -11.05 -10.06 3.77
C CYS A 67 -9.58 -10.39 3.44
N ALA A 68 -9.21 -10.35 2.16
CA ALA A 68 -7.85 -10.50 1.69
C ALA A 68 -6.93 -9.43 2.24
N ALA A 69 -7.26 -8.15 2.05
CA ALA A 69 -6.48 -7.02 2.54
C ALA A 69 -6.30 -7.08 4.07
N LEU A 70 -7.37 -7.38 4.81
CA LEU A 70 -7.32 -7.57 6.26
C LEU A 70 -6.37 -8.70 6.66
N THR A 71 -6.43 -9.83 5.96
CA THR A 71 -5.55 -10.99 6.21
C THR A 71 -4.10 -10.65 5.95
N LEU A 72 -3.80 -10.03 4.80
CA LEU A 72 -2.45 -9.58 4.46
C LEU A 72 -1.91 -8.60 5.50
N GLY A 73 -2.69 -7.57 5.85
CA GLY A 73 -2.30 -6.59 6.87
C GLY A 73 -1.98 -7.24 8.23
N ARG A 74 -2.81 -8.19 8.68
CA ARG A 74 -2.59 -8.89 9.97
C ARG A 74 -1.39 -9.83 9.93
N VAL A 75 -1.28 -10.65 8.88
CA VAL A 75 -0.23 -11.68 8.83
C VAL A 75 1.15 -11.05 8.63
N THR A 76 1.26 -10.01 7.79
CA THR A 76 2.51 -9.25 7.63
C THR A 76 2.92 -8.47 8.88
N ALA A 77 1.98 -8.15 9.78
CA ALA A 77 2.30 -7.57 11.07
C ALA A 77 2.88 -8.59 12.07
N LEU A 78 2.60 -9.88 11.86
CA LEU A 78 2.98 -10.97 12.76
C LEU A 78 4.24 -11.71 12.29
N SER A 79 4.57 -11.68 11.00
CA SER A 79 5.71 -12.40 10.42
C SER A 79 6.32 -11.63 9.25
N ASP A 80 7.60 -11.30 9.39
CA ASP A 80 8.40 -10.70 8.34
C ASP A 80 8.56 -11.67 7.15
N GLU A 81 8.61 -12.98 7.39
CA GLU A 81 8.67 -14.00 6.32
C GLU A 81 7.44 -13.95 5.41
N CYS A 82 6.26 -13.72 5.99
CA CYS A 82 5.04 -13.54 5.22
C CYS A 82 5.08 -12.25 4.40
N GLY A 83 5.57 -11.14 4.97
CA GLY A 83 5.78 -9.90 4.23
C GLY A 83 6.80 -10.04 3.10
N LEU A 84 7.90 -10.77 3.34
CA LEU A 84 8.89 -11.11 2.33
C LEU A 84 8.30 -11.98 1.24
N TYR A 85 7.41 -12.90 1.57
CA TYR A 85 6.73 -13.73 0.57
C TYR A 85 5.87 -12.87 -0.35
N VAL A 86 5.06 -11.95 0.20
CA VAL A 86 4.25 -11.00 -0.60
C VAL A 86 5.17 -10.20 -1.53
N TYR A 87 6.26 -9.64 -0.99
CA TYR A 87 7.22 -8.88 -1.77
C TYR A 87 7.88 -9.69 -2.89
N LYS A 88 8.32 -10.92 -2.62
CA LYS A 88 9.02 -11.76 -3.60
C LYS A 88 8.13 -12.29 -4.72
N ASN A 89 6.84 -12.54 -4.45
CA ASN A 89 5.96 -13.19 -5.44
C ASN A 89 5.23 -12.19 -6.34
N HIS A 90 5.02 -10.94 -5.91
CA HIS A 90 4.29 -9.95 -6.72
C HIS A 90 4.83 -8.51 -6.60
N GLY A 91 5.87 -8.28 -5.80
CA GLY A 91 6.48 -6.97 -5.62
C GLY A 91 5.58 -5.97 -4.88
N LEU A 92 6.09 -4.74 -4.74
CA LEU A 92 5.30 -3.62 -4.22
C LEU A 92 4.23 -3.16 -5.21
N SER A 93 4.47 -3.32 -6.52
CA SER A 93 3.56 -2.92 -7.60
C SER A 93 2.16 -3.50 -7.44
N PHE A 94 2.06 -4.77 -7.04
CA PHE A 94 0.78 -5.42 -6.79
C PHE A 94 -0.07 -4.74 -5.70
N LEU A 95 0.57 -4.34 -4.59
CA LEU A 95 -0.13 -3.64 -3.51
C LEU A 95 -0.53 -2.22 -3.93
N LEU A 96 0.31 -1.54 -4.71
CA LEU A 96 0.03 -0.22 -5.25
C LEU A 96 -1.14 -0.26 -6.26
N ASP A 97 -1.15 -1.24 -7.17
CA ASP A 97 -2.26 -1.46 -8.10
C ASP A 97 -3.58 -1.72 -7.36
N ALA A 98 -3.54 -2.52 -6.30
CA ALA A 98 -4.71 -2.79 -5.47
C ALA A 98 -5.19 -1.52 -4.72
N LEU A 99 -4.27 -0.70 -4.23
CA LEU A 99 -4.57 0.59 -3.60
C LEU A 99 -5.19 1.59 -4.59
N ASP A 100 -4.66 1.67 -5.81
CA ASP A 100 -5.20 2.51 -6.88
C ASP A 100 -6.62 2.08 -7.28
N SER A 101 -6.88 0.76 -7.26
CA SER A 101 -8.21 0.22 -7.55
C SER A 101 -9.23 0.46 -6.45
N SER A 102 -8.81 0.89 -5.25
CA SER A 102 -9.65 1.03 -4.05
C SER A 102 -10.13 2.47 -3.78
N ASN A 103 -9.97 3.38 -4.76
CA ASN A 103 -10.25 4.81 -4.61
C ASN A 103 -11.65 5.26 -5.12
N ARG A 104 -12.65 4.37 -5.18
CA ARG A 104 -13.95 4.66 -5.83
C ARG A 104 -15.17 4.64 -4.89
N GLY A 105 -15.01 4.45 -3.57
CA GLY A 105 -16.15 4.53 -2.64
C GLY A 105 -15.82 4.32 -1.16
N VAL A 106 -16.81 4.56 -0.28
CA VAL A 106 -16.66 4.45 1.19
C VAL A 106 -16.21 3.04 1.61
N HIS A 107 -16.79 2.00 1.03
CA HIS A 107 -16.42 0.62 1.36
C HIS A 107 -15.02 0.23 0.86
N GLU A 108 -14.53 0.87 -0.21
CA GLU A 108 -13.18 0.63 -0.71
C GLU A 108 -12.10 1.28 0.17
N SER A 109 -12.45 2.34 0.92
CA SER A 109 -11.55 2.96 1.89
C SER A 109 -11.13 2.02 3.03
N VAL A 110 -11.97 1.02 3.36
CA VAL A 110 -11.65 -0.02 4.35
C VAL A 110 -10.58 -0.96 3.81
N VAL A 111 -10.67 -1.33 2.53
CA VAL A 111 -9.66 -2.13 1.83
C VAL A 111 -8.34 -1.36 1.80
N ALA A 112 -8.38 -0.09 1.39
CA ALA A 112 -7.21 0.77 1.31
C ALA A 112 -6.49 0.90 2.66
N ARG A 113 -7.24 1.06 3.76
CA ARG A 113 -6.66 1.06 5.11
C ARG A 113 -5.83 -0.19 5.39
N HIS A 114 -6.38 -1.37 5.10
CA HIS A 114 -5.68 -2.64 5.37
C HIS A 114 -4.48 -2.86 4.45
N LEU A 115 -4.57 -2.42 3.20
CA LEU A 115 -3.46 -2.45 2.25
C LEU A 115 -2.34 -1.48 2.62
N LEU A 116 -2.65 -0.28 3.11
CA LEU A 116 -1.64 0.67 3.60
C LEU A 116 -0.93 0.13 4.85
N PHE A 117 -1.65 -0.56 5.73
CA PHE A 117 -1.05 -1.25 6.86
C PHE A 117 -0.12 -2.39 6.42
N CYS A 118 -0.53 -3.19 5.44
CA CYS A 118 0.31 -4.23 4.82
C CYS A 118 1.57 -3.64 4.20
N LEU A 119 1.43 -2.58 3.39
CA LEU A 119 2.54 -1.87 2.76
C LEU A 119 3.53 -1.35 3.80
N HIS A 120 3.03 -0.73 4.87
CA HIS A 120 3.84 -0.26 5.99
C HIS A 120 4.67 -1.41 6.59
N ASN A 121 4.05 -2.55 6.87
CA ASN A 121 4.74 -3.71 7.45
C ASN A 121 5.83 -4.24 6.51
N ILE A 122 5.55 -4.34 5.22
CA ILE A 122 6.53 -4.80 4.22
C ILE A 122 7.73 -3.84 4.11
N LEU A 123 7.49 -2.52 4.10
CA LEU A 123 8.55 -1.52 4.02
C LEU A 123 9.45 -1.49 5.27
N LYS A 124 8.99 -1.98 6.43
CA LYS A 124 9.83 -2.11 7.63
C LYS A 124 10.89 -3.21 7.51
N ILE A 125 10.68 -4.18 6.63
CA ILE A 125 11.54 -5.36 6.53
C ILE A 125 12.89 -4.97 5.93
N LYS A 126 13.99 -5.25 6.64
CA LYS A 126 15.34 -4.80 6.24
C LYS A 126 15.79 -5.29 4.87
N ALA A 127 15.46 -6.53 4.51
CA ALA A 127 15.79 -7.06 3.18
C ALA A 127 15.03 -6.33 2.06
N VAL A 128 13.77 -5.91 2.30
CA VAL A 128 13.01 -5.07 1.35
C VAL A 128 13.66 -3.69 1.24
N GLN A 129 13.97 -3.05 2.37
CA GLN A 129 14.65 -1.75 2.40
C GLN A 129 15.96 -1.77 1.63
N HIS A 130 16.75 -2.83 1.77
CA HIS A 130 18.01 -2.99 1.03
C HIS A 130 17.77 -3.17 -0.46
N SER A 131 16.78 -3.99 -0.84
CA SER A 131 16.43 -4.26 -2.23
C SER A 131 16.00 -3.02 -3.03
N ILE A 132 15.35 -2.04 -2.39
CA ILE A 132 14.83 -0.85 -3.09
C ILE A 132 15.72 0.39 -2.89
N ARG A 133 16.80 0.29 -2.12
CA ARG A 133 17.64 1.43 -1.72
C ARG A 133 18.29 2.14 -2.91
N GLU A 134 18.75 1.37 -3.88
CA GLU A 134 19.57 1.85 -5.00
C GLU A 134 18.72 2.26 -6.21
N ASP A 135 17.43 1.90 -6.23
CA ASP A 135 16.51 2.24 -7.31
C ASP A 135 15.81 3.58 -7.01
N GLU A 136 16.47 4.67 -7.40
CA GLU A 136 15.95 6.03 -7.18
C GLU A 136 14.60 6.29 -7.88
N GLU A 137 14.36 5.66 -9.03
CA GLU A 137 13.11 5.78 -9.78
C GLU A 137 11.97 5.11 -9.01
N GLN A 138 12.18 3.86 -8.56
CA GLN A 138 11.22 3.15 -7.73
C GLN A 138 10.93 3.88 -6.42
N ILE A 139 11.94 4.43 -5.74
CA ILE A 139 11.76 5.25 -4.54
C ILE A 139 10.91 6.48 -4.84
N THR A 140 11.22 7.18 -5.94
CA THR A 140 10.52 8.40 -6.32
C THR A 140 9.04 8.11 -6.59
N ASP A 141 8.73 7.02 -7.30
CA ASP A 141 7.36 6.63 -7.58
C ASP A 141 6.62 6.14 -6.34
N LEU A 142 7.29 5.39 -5.47
CA LEU A 142 6.72 4.96 -4.20
C LEU A 142 6.35 6.16 -3.30
N VAL A 143 7.21 7.18 -3.22
CA VAL A 143 6.92 8.41 -2.47
C VAL A 143 5.72 9.16 -3.07
N LYS A 144 5.67 9.30 -4.40
CA LYS A 144 4.52 9.93 -5.08
C LYS A 144 3.22 9.20 -4.75
N SER A 145 3.22 7.87 -4.86
CA SER A 145 2.04 7.05 -4.57
C SER A 145 1.63 7.14 -3.10
N CYS A 146 2.59 7.08 -2.16
CA CYS A 146 2.28 7.22 -0.74
C CYS A 146 1.71 8.61 -0.39
N PHE A 147 2.24 9.70 -0.96
CA PHE A 147 1.63 11.03 -0.79
C PHE A 147 0.25 11.14 -1.46
N HIS A 148 0.06 10.49 -2.61
CA HIS A 148 -1.25 10.39 -3.24
C HIS A 148 -2.27 9.71 -2.32
N TYR A 149 -1.96 8.53 -1.75
CA TYR A 149 -2.86 7.82 -0.84
C TYR A 149 -3.09 8.56 0.46
N PHE A 150 -2.05 9.16 1.02
CA PHE A 150 -2.11 10.00 2.20
C PHE A 150 -3.18 11.09 2.05
N PHE A 151 -3.25 11.72 0.86
CA PHE A 151 -4.24 12.75 0.57
C PHE A 151 -5.60 12.18 0.15
N ALA A 152 -5.62 11.15 -0.71
CA ALA A 152 -6.84 10.53 -1.22
C ALA A 152 -7.72 9.98 -0.09
N TYR A 153 -7.10 9.40 0.95
CA TYR A 153 -7.77 8.80 2.09
C TYR A 153 -7.79 9.70 3.34
N TYR A 154 -7.74 11.03 3.20
CA TYR A 154 -7.68 11.96 4.34
C TYR A 154 -8.83 11.82 5.35
N LYS A 155 -9.98 11.26 4.94
CA LYS A 155 -11.11 11.02 5.85
C LYS A 155 -10.96 9.75 6.70
N VAL A 156 -9.92 8.95 6.46
CA VAL A 156 -9.66 7.69 7.14
C VAL A 156 -8.35 7.80 7.92
N HIS A 157 -8.45 8.09 9.22
CA HIS A 157 -7.30 8.39 10.07
C HIS A 157 -6.21 7.30 10.01
N ASP A 158 -6.61 6.02 10.08
CA ASP A 158 -5.69 4.89 9.97
C ASP A 158 -4.93 4.86 8.62
N ALA A 159 -5.58 5.26 7.53
CA ALA A 159 -4.95 5.29 6.21
C ALA A 159 -3.91 6.42 6.13
N VAL A 160 -4.25 7.60 6.66
CA VAL A 160 -3.31 8.73 6.78
C VAL A 160 -2.12 8.35 7.65
N TYR A 161 -2.37 7.76 8.82
CA TYR A 161 -1.35 7.32 9.76
C TYR A 161 -0.39 6.30 9.12
N ASN A 162 -0.92 5.26 8.47
CA ASN A 162 -0.07 4.25 7.83
C ASN A 162 0.69 4.82 6.62
N SER A 163 0.07 5.69 5.82
CA SER A 163 0.75 6.36 4.71
C SER A 163 1.89 7.25 5.20
N ALA A 164 1.69 7.99 6.30
CA ALA A 164 2.72 8.80 6.94
C ALA A 164 3.92 7.95 7.38
N ARG A 165 3.65 6.79 7.99
CA ARG A 165 4.70 5.86 8.41
C ARG A 165 5.45 5.25 7.22
N CYS A 166 4.76 4.93 6.14
CA CYS A 166 5.43 4.52 4.89
C CYS A 166 6.38 5.61 4.42
N LEU A 167 5.92 6.86 4.33
CA LEU A 167 6.73 8.00 3.86
C LEU A 167 7.98 8.20 4.73
N ILE A 168 7.85 8.14 6.06
CA ILE A 168 8.99 8.22 6.99
C ILE A 168 10.01 7.12 6.69
N ILE A 169 9.56 5.86 6.55
CA ILE A 169 10.45 4.73 6.24
C ILE A 169 11.16 4.92 4.90
N ILE A 170 10.44 5.37 3.86
CA ILE A 170 11.01 5.57 2.53
C ILE A 170 12.06 6.69 2.55
N ALA A 171 11.82 7.75 3.31
CA ALA A 171 12.79 8.81 3.54
C ALA A 171 14.05 8.36 4.29
N ASP A 172 13.93 7.37 5.17
CA ASP A 172 15.07 6.75 5.85
C ASP A 172 15.85 5.79 4.94
N ILE A 173 15.19 5.19 3.93
CA ILE A 173 15.84 4.33 2.94
C ILE A 173 16.74 5.15 2.00
N SER A 174 16.22 6.25 1.46
CA SER A 174 16.92 7.04 0.43
C SER A 174 16.71 8.56 0.58
N PRO A 175 17.78 9.38 0.52
CA PRO A 175 17.67 10.83 0.54
C PRO A 175 16.86 11.43 -0.63
N VAL A 176 16.75 10.72 -1.76
CA VAL A 176 15.95 11.17 -2.92
C VAL A 176 14.50 11.35 -2.54
N ALA A 177 13.97 10.47 -1.68
CA ALA A 177 12.60 10.55 -1.18
C ALA A 177 12.31 11.91 -0.50
N LYS A 178 13.27 12.46 0.25
CA LYS A 178 13.15 13.74 0.97
C LYS A 178 13.00 14.93 0.04
N LYS A 179 13.45 14.81 -1.23
CA LYS A 179 13.40 15.87 -2.24
C LYS A 179 12.03 15.99 -2.94
N PHE A 180 11.01 15.26 -2.49
CA PHE A 180 9.69 15.33 -3.10
C PHE A 180 9.07 16.74 -2.95
N ALA A 181 9.01 17.48 -4.07
CA ALA A 181 8.59 18.87 -4.10
C ALA A 181 7.17 19.13 -3.53
N GLY A 182 6.28 18.14 -3.60
CA GLY A 182 4.91 18.26 -3.08
C GLY A 182 4.77 18.09 -1.57
N ALA A 183 5.83 17.67 -0.86
CA ALA A 183 5.74 17.28 0.56
C ALA A 183 5.23 18.43 1.46
N SER A 184 5.72 19.66 1.23
CA SER A 184 5.34 20.84 2.00
C SER A 184 3.84 21.12 1.97
N TYR A 185 3.23 21.00 0.79
CA TYR A 185 1.79 21.17 0.61
C TYR A 185 1.00 20.10 1.39
N TYR A 186 1.32 18.82 1.18
CA TYR A 186 0.57 17.71 1.80
C TYR A 186 0.67 17.72 3.33
N ILE A 187 1.87 17.96 3.88
CA ILE A 187 2.11 17.98 5.32
C ILE A 187 1.38 19.16 5.97
N SER A 188 1.43 20.36 5.37
CA SER A 188 0.77 21.56 5.90
C SER A 188 -0.75 21.39 5.93
N GLU A 189 -1.35 20.84 4.86
CA GLU A 189 -2.78 20.56 4.81
C GLU A 189 -3.21 19.52 5.85
N ALA A 190 -2.39 18.48 6.07
CA ALA A 190 -2.67 17.47 7.08
C ALA A 190 -2.59 18.04 8.50
N LEU A 191 -1.54 18.81 8.83
CA LEU A 191 -1.39 19.45 10.15
C LEU A 191 -2.59 20.36 10.47
N ARG A 192 -3.08 21.11 9.47
CA ARG A 192 -4.27 21.95 9.61
C ARG A 192 -5.54 21.14 9.88
N LYS A 193 -5.72 20.02 9.17
CA LYS A 193 -6.93 19.16 9.27
C LYS A 193 -6.98 18.32 10.55
N PHE A 194 -5.83 17.83 11.01
CA PHE A 194 -5.74 16.88 12.12
C PHE A 194 -5.25 17.51 13.42
N SER A 195 -5.34 18.84 13.56
CA SER A 195 -4.82 19.63 14.70
C SER A 195 -5.35 19.25 16.09
N GLY A 196 -6.28 18.30 16.21
CA GLY A 196 -6.78 17.73 17.46
C GLY A 196 -6.63 16.22 17.60
N VAL A 197 -6.01 15.52 16.64
CA VAL A 197 -5.84 14.06 16.66
C VAL A 197 -4.40 13.74 17.06
N LYS A 198 -4.17 13.52 18.35
CA LYS A 198 -2.82 13.38 18.93
C LYS A 198 -1.89 12.45 18.15
N GLU A 199 -2.35 11.23 17.86
CA GLU A 199 -1.54 10.21 17.14
C GLU A 199 -1.14 10.67 15.72
N LEU A 200 -2.02 11.41 15.04
CA LEU A 200 -1.72 11.99 13.74
C LEU A 200 -0.80 13.21 13.89
N CYS A 201 -1.01 14.07 14.88
CA CYS A 201 -0.10 15.18 15.16
C CYS A 201 1.34 14.70 15.38
N ASP A 202 1.53 13.65 16.17
CA ASP A 202 2.84 13.10 16.49
C ASP A 202 3.55 12.58 15.23
N VAL A 203 2.87 11.79 14.39
CA VAL A 203 3.48 11.27 13.15
C VAL A 203 3.71 12.37 12.10
N LEU A 204 2.83 13.37 12.03
CA LEU A 204 2.98 14.50 11.12
C LEU A 204 4.12 15.43 11.52
N ALA A 205 4.38 15.60 12.81
CA ALA A 205 5.54 16.33 13.31
C ALA A 205 6.84 15.63 12.89
N ILE A 206 6.89 14.29 12.93
CA ILE A 206 8.03 13.52 12.40
C ILE A 206 8.16 13.74 10.90
N MET A 207 7.07 13.64 10.14
CA MET A 207 7.10 13.92 8.69
C MET A 207 7.59 15.34 8.38
N GLN A 208 7.17 16.34 9.15
CA GLN A 208 7.62 17.71 9.02
C GLN A 208 9.14 17.80 9.19
N ASN A 209 9.69 17.16 10.22
CA ASN A 209 11.13 17.10 10.45
C ASN A 209 11.88 16.34 9.34
N VAL A 210 11.29 15.30 8.78
CA VAL A 210 11.94 14.46 7.76
C VAL A 210 11.97 15.14 6.38
N TYR A 211 10.87 15.80 5.99
CA TYR A 211 10.70 16.32 4.63
C TYR A 211 10.90 17.84 4.52
N LEU A 212 10.75 18.60 5.60
CA LEU A 212 10.82 20.07 5.58
C LEU A 212 12.03 20.65 6.32
N SER A 213 12.83 19.81 6.98
CA SER A 213 14.13 20.26 7.51
C SER A 213 15.09 20.56 6.37
N LYS A 214 15.68 21.74 6.40
CA LYS A 214 16.69 22.20 5.43
C LYS A 214 18.02 21.50 5.63
#